data_AF-A0A354GNM1-F1
#
_entry.id   AF-A0A354GNM1-F1
#
_cell.length_a   1.000
_cell.length_b   1.000
_cell.length_c   1.000
_cell.angle_alpha   90.00
_cell.angle_beta   90.00
_cell.angle_gamma   90.00
#
_symmetry.space_group_name_H-M   'P 1'
#
loop_
_entity.id
_entity.type
_entity.pdbx_description
1 polymer ?
#
loop_
_entity_poly.entity_id
_entity_poly.type
_entity_poly.pdbx_seq_one_letter_code
_entity_poly.pdbx_strand_id
1 'polypeptide(L)'
;FINPNSKLLGPKFKFAKYGKCGAELSELLPGLAGVADDIAIVKSMVTDAFNHAPAQILMNTGSTQFGRPSFGSWTTYGLGSESRDLPGFVVLNSGKKGPSGGNSNFGSGFLPTVYNGVPFRGSG
;
A
#
# COMPACT_ATOMS: atom_id res chain seq x y z
N PHE A 1 -11.80 24.18 2.23
CA PHE A 1 -11.61 22.80 2.74
C PHE A 1 -12.98 22.14 2.85
N ILE A 2 -13.06 20.80 2.76
CA ILE A 2 -14.24 19.98 2.40
C ILE A 2 -15.58 20.53 2.94
N ASN A 3 -16.58 20.67 2.06
CA ASN A 3 -17.91 21.18 2.41
C ASN A 3 -18.64 20.13 3.29
N PRO A 4 -19.11 20.47 4.50
CA PRO A 4 -19.76 19.53 5.41
C PRO A 4 -21.07 18.95 4.86
N ASN A 5 -21.67 19.60 3.86
CA ASN A 5 -22.89 19.17 3.18
C ASN A 5 -22.60 18.41 1.87
N SER A 6 -21.34 18.08 1.58
CA SER A 6 -21.00 17.26 0.42
C SER A 6 -21.65 15.89 0.53
N LYS A 7 -22.46 15.52 -0.48
CA LYS A 7 -23.03 14.18 -0.59
C LYS A 7 -21.91 13.18 -0.91
N LEU A 8 -21.83 12.10 -0.14
CA LEU A 8 -20.97 10.98 -0.46
C LEU A 8 -21.51 10.27 -1.69
N LEU A 9 -20.63 9.95 -2.63
CA LEU A 9 -20.96 9.13 -3.77
C LEU A 9 -21.15 7.68 -3.32
N GLY A 10 -22.31 7.09 -3.60
CA GLY A 10 -22.57 5.69 -3.32
C GLY A 10 -21.72 4.72 -4.17
N PRO A 11 -21.73 3.42 -3.85
CA PRO A 11 -21.00 2.41 -4.61
C PRO A 11 -21.41 2.43 -6.09
N LYS A 12 -20.43 2.55 -6.98
CA LYS A 12 -20.64 2.53 -8.45
C LYS A 12 -20.50 1.14 -9.06
N PHE A 13 -19.90 0.21 -8.33
CA PHE A 13 -19.54 -1.11 -8.80
C PHE A 13 -20.22 -2.17 -7.94
N LYS A 14 -20.50 -3.32 -8.55
CA LYS A 14 -21.09 -4.46 -7.86
C LYS A 14 -20.06 -5.14 -6.96
N PHE A 15 -20.54 -5.69 -5.86
CA PHE A 15 -19.79 -6.52 -4.94
C PHE A 15 -20.48 -7.88 -4.82
N ALA A 16 -19.69 -8.94 -4.66
CA ALA A 16 -20.19 -10.29 -4.44
C ALA A 16 -19.25 -11.04 -3.49
N LYS A 17 -19.75 -12.13 -2.90
CA LYS A 17 -18.96 -13.03 -2.06
C LYS A 17 -18.24 -14.07 -2.93
N TYR A 18 -16.97 -14.28 -2.65
CA TYR A 18 -16.10 -15.22 -3.36
C TYR A 18 -15.38 -16.15 -2.39
N GLY A 19 -14.95 -17.31 -2.91
CA GLY A 19 -14.30 -18.35 -2.13
C GLY A 19 -15.21 -19.01 -1.08
N LYS A 20 -14.68 -20.01 -0.40
CA LYS A 20 -15.28 -20.64 0.78
C LYS A 20 -15.27 -19.71 1.99
N CYS A 21 -14.31 -18.81 2.07
CA CYS A 21 -14.23 -17.78 3.12
C CYS A 21 -15.33 -16.72 2.99
N GLY A 22 -16.00 -16.62 1.83
CA GLY A 22 -17.08 -15.66 1.60
C GLY A 22 -16.61 -14.20 1.54
N ALA A 23 -15.36 -13.98 1.10
CA ALA A 23 -14.78 -12.65 0.96
C ALA A 23 -15.60 -11.78 0.00
N GLU A 24 -15.97 -10.58 0.44
CA GLU A 24 -16.71 -9.62 -0.40
C GLU A 24 -15.73 -8.77 -1.22
N LEU A 25 -15.77 -8.89 -2.55
CA LEU A 25 -14.87 -8.20 -3.46
C LEU A 25 -15.65 -7.54 -4.60
N SER A 26 -15.08 -6.46 -5.16
CA SER A 26 -15.66 -5.74 -6.30
C SER A 26 -15.52 -6.52 -7.60
N GLU A 27 -16.48 -6.36 -8.52
CA GLU A 27 -16.40 -6.87 -9.90
C GLU A 27 -15.15 -6.38 -10.68
N LEU A 28 -14.47 -5.33 -10.20
CA LEU A 28 -13.24 -4.81 -10.79
C LEU A 28 -11.99 -5.64 -10.47
N LEU A 29 -12.07 -6.61 -9.54
CA LEU A 29 -10.93 -7.41 -9.10
C LEU A 29 -11.15 -8.91 -9.39
N PRO A 30 -11.51 -9.32 -10.62
CA PRO A 30 -11.90 -10.71 -10.92
C PRO A 30 -10.74 -11.70 -10.70
N GLY A 31 -9.50 -11.29 -10.98
CA GLY A 31 -8.32 -12.13 -10.73
C GLY A 31 -8.08 -12.36 -9.23
N LEU A 32 -8.28 -11.34 -8.40
CA LEU A 32 -8.14 -11.46 -6.94
C LEU A 32 -9.28 -12.33 -6.35
N ALA A 33 -10.49 -12.17 -6.89
CA ALA A 33 -11.64 -12.96 -6.49
C ALA A 33 -11.45 -14.47 -6.74
N GLY A 34 -10.70 -14.85 -7.77
CA GLY A 34 -10.36 -16.25 -8.07
C GLY A 34 -9.45 -16.92 -7.04
N VAL A 35 -8.73 -16.15 -6.23
CA VAL A 35 -7.78 -16.64 -5.22
C VAL A 35 -8.17 -16.19 -3.80
N ALA A 36 -9.45 -15.87 -3.57
CA ALA A 36 -9.92 -15.31 -2.31
C ALA A 36 -9.62 -16.18 -1.08
N ASP A 37 -9.57 -17.51 -1.25
CA ASP A 37 -9.26 -18.46 -0.17
C ASP A 37 -7.76 -18.63 0.09
N ASP A 38 -6.91 -18.15 -0.82
CA ASP A 38 -5.44 -18.29 -0.75
C ASP A 38 -4.76 -17.02 -0.25
N ILE A 39 -5.53 -15.99 0.07
CA ILE A 39 -5.05 -14.69 0.54
C ILE A 39 -5.62 -14.35 1.91
N ALA A 40 -4.84 -13.60 2.70
CA ALA A 40 -5.32 -13.01 3.93
C ALA A 40 -5.91 -11.60 3.66
N ILE A 41 -7.14 -11.36 4.09
CA ILE A 41 -7.78 -10.05 4.01
C ILE A 41 -7.75 -9.39 5.40
N VAL A 42 -6.97 -8.33 5.54
CA VAL A 42 -6.87 -7.55 6.79
C VAL A 42 -7.95 -6.46 6.79
N LYS A 43 -8.98 -6.63 7.63
CA LYS A 43 -10.09 -5.66 7.80
C LYS A 43 -10.00 -4.84 9.09
N SER A 44 -8.92 -4.98 9.85
CA SER A 44 -8.73 -4.35 11.16
C SER A 44 -8.03 -2.98 11.10
N MET A 45 -7.66 -2.49 9.91
CA MET A 45 -6.97 -1.21 9.76
C MET A 45 -7.95 -0.04 9.96
N VAL A 46 -7.61 0.87 10.87
CA VAL A 46 -8.38 2.09 11.19
C VAL A 46 -7.46 3.31 11.14
N THR A 47 -8.01 4.48 10.84
CA THR A 47 -7.24 5.72 10.73
C THR A 47 -8.08 6.96 11.00
N ASP A 48 -7.48 7.94 11.69
CA ASP A 48 -8.01 9.30 11.84
C ASP A 48 -7.34 10.29 10.87
N ALA A 49 -6.47 9.79 9.98
CA ALA A 49 -5.77 10.63 9.02
C ALA A 49 -6.74 11.14 7.95
N PHE A 50 -7.12 12.42 8.05
CA PHE A 50 -8.04 13.06 7.11
C PHE A 50 -7.41 13.47 5.77
N ASN A 51 -6.08 13.54 5.70
CA ASN A 51 -5.34 13.97 4.50
C ASN A 51 -4.70 12.77 3.77
N HIS A 52 -4.64 12.86 2.44
CA HIS A 52 -4.08 11.80 1.60
C HIS A 52 -2.63 11.43 1.96
N ALA A 53 -1.73 12.41 2.13
CA ALA A 53 -0.32 12.13 2.40
C ALA A 53 -0.09 11.41 3.77
N PRO A 54 -0.63 11.88 4.91
CA PRO A 54 -0.54 11.14 6.17
C PRO A 54 -1.21 9.76 6.14
N ALA A 55 -2.35 9.61 5.46
CA ALA A 55 -3.02 8.32 5.34
C ALA A 55 -2.18 7.31 4.53
N GLN A 56 -1.55 7.75 3.44
CA GLN A 56 -0.61 6.93 2.67
C GLN A 56 0.59 6.47 3.52
N ILE A 57 1.16 7.38 4.33
CA ILE A 57 2.30 7.05 5.18
C ILE A 57 1.87 6.07 6.28
N LEU A 58 0.68 6.26 6.89
CA LEU A 58 0.14 5.30 7.86
C LEU A 58 -0.03 3.91 7.25
N MET A 59 -0.63 3.83 6.07
CA MET A 59 -0.84 2.56 5.37
C MET A 59 0.49 1.82 5.14
N ASN A 60 1.55 2.56 4.79
CA ASN A 60 2.84 1.95 4.47
C ASN A 60 3.75 1.76 5.69
N THR A 61 3.63 2.54 6.76
CA THR A 61 4.61 2.55 7.88
C THR A 61 4.00 2.24 9.24
N GLY A 62 2.67 2.09 9.31
CA GLY A 62 1.93 1.95 10.56
C GLY A 62 1.85 3.24 11.39
N SER A 63 2.28 4.39 10.86
CA SER A 63 2.18 5.68 11.54
C SER A 63 1.95 6.84 10.59
N THR A 64 1.27 7.88 11.05
CA THR A 64 1.19 9.16 10.33
C THR A 64 2.45 10.01 10.46
N GLN A 65 3.34 9.70 11.42
CA GLN A 65 4.59 10.41 11.63
C GLN A 65 5.66 9.93 10.65
N PHE A 66 6.45 10.88 10.13
CA PHE A 66 7.57 10.59 9.24
C PHE A 66 8.69 9.82 9.95
N GLY A 67 9.50 9.10 9.17
CA GLY A 67 10.73 8.46 9.65
C GLY A 67 10.56 7.03 10.16
N ARG A 68 9.35 6.46 10.12
CA ARG A 68 9.14 5.03 10.40
C ARG A 68 9.44 4.17 9.18
N PRO A 69 10.02 2.97 9.37
CA PRO A 69 10.29 2.06 8.27
C PRO A 69 8.98 1.61 7.62
N SER A 70 8.99 1.57 6.29
CA SER A 70 7.86 1.05 5.53
C SER A 70 7.70 -0.47 5.66
N PHE A 71 6.54 -0.98 5.25
CA PHE A 71 6.24 -2.40 5.20
C PHE A 71 7.24 -3.17 4.33
N GLY A 72 7.66 -2.61 3.19
CA GLY A 72 8.70 -3.20 2.34
C GLY A 72 10.07 -3.24 3.03
N SER A 73 10.41 -2.20 3.78
CA SER A 73 11.66 -2.12 4.55
C SER A 73 11.69 -3.16 5.68
N TRP A 74 10.59 -3.31 6.42
CA TRP A 74 10.46 -4.35 7.45
C TRP A 74 10.51 -5.76 6.87
N THR A 75 9.82 -5.99 5.75
CA THR A 75 9.81 -7.28 5.07
C THR A 75 11.22 -7.69 4.65
N THR A 76 11.95 -6.81 3.99
CA THR A 76 13.33 -7.10 3.53
C THR A 76 14.34 -7.15 4.66
N TYR A 77 14.15 -6.40 5.75
CA TYR A 77 14.96 -6.52 6.96
C TYR A 77 14.75 -7.86 7.66
N GLY A 78 13.51 -8.30 7.80
CA GLY A 78 13.16 -9.50 8.55
C GLY A 78 13.35 -10.81 7.77
N LEU A 79 13.03 -10.80 6.47
CA LEU A 79 13.06 -12.00 5.63
C LEU A 79 14.28 -12.04 4.68
N GLY A 80 14.98 -10.91 4.52
CA GLY A 80 16.05 -10.79 3.54
C GLY A 80 15.54 -10.63 2.11
N SER A 81 16.42 -10.91 1.14
CA SER A 81 16.10 -10.95 -0.28
C SER A 81 16.83 -12.11 -0.94
N GLU A 82 16.14 -12.86 -1.80
CA GLU A 82 16.76 -13.91 -2.64
C GLU A 82 17.46 -13.33 -3.88
N SER A 83 17.21 -12.06 -4.19
CA SER A 83 17.81 -11.38 -5.33
C SER A 83 19.31 -11.18 -5.11
N ARG A 84 20.12 -11.53 -6.13
CA ARG A 84 21.57 -11.29 -6.14
C ARG A 84 21.96 -10.03 -6.92
N ASP A 85 21.15 -9.66 -7.92
CA ASP A 85 21.51 -8.65 -8.91
C ASP A 85 20.54 -7.45 -8.95
N LEU A 86 19.47 -7.49 -8.15
CA LEU A 86 18.49 -6.40 -8.01
C LEU A 86 18.28 -6.01 -6.55
N PRO A 87 17.84 -4.77 -6.27
CA PRO A 87 17.44 -4.36 -4.92
C PRO A 87 16.35 -5.26 -4.34
N GLY A 88 16.44 -5.59 -3.06
CA GLY A 88 15.44 -6.41 -2.38
C GLY A 88 14.06 -5.76 -2.24
N PHE A 89 14.00 -4.42 -2.30
CA PHE A 89 12.76 -3.65 -2.26
C PHE A 89 12.70 -2.64 -3.42
N VAL A 90 11.85 -2.92 -4.40
CA VAL A 90 11.63 -2.09 -5.58
C VAL A 90 10.30 -1.33 -5.47
N VAL A 91 10.30 -0.07 -5.89
CA VAL A 91 9.13 0.80 -5.90
C VAL A 91 8.74 1.11 -7.34
N LEU A 92 7.52 0.72 -7.70
CA LEU A 92 6.93 1.00 -9.01
C LEU A 92 5.96 2.17 -8.89
N ASN A 93 6.27 3.28 -9.56
CA ASN A 93 5.43 4.47 -9.54
C ASN A 93 4.58 4.55 -10.81
N SER A 94 3.27 4.70 -10.63
CA SER A 94 2.36 5.03 -11.73
C SER A 94 2.24 6.56 -11.88
N GLY A 95 2.44 7.06 -13.09
CA GLY A 95 2.35 8.49 -13.42
C GLY A 95 3.56 9.32 -12.97
N LYS A 96 3.58 10.60 -13.39
CA LYS A 96 4.74 11.50 -13.20
C LYS A 96 4.90 12.03 -11.77
N LYS A 97 3.82 12.08 -10.98
CA LYS A 97 3.77 12.80 -9.70
C LYS A 97 4.18 11.96 -8.49
N GLY A 98 4.13 10.63 -8.59
CA GLY A 98 4.31 9.73 -7.45
C GLY A 98 3.23 9.90 -6.36
N PRO A 99 3.35 9.18 -5.24
CA PRO A 99 2.42 9.32 -4.12
C PRO A 99 2.58 10.67 -3.42
N SER A 100 1.49 11.23 -2.89
CA SER A 100 1.52 12.52 -2.19
C SER A 100 2.36 12.51 -0.91
N GLY A 101 2.49 11.36 -0.25
CA GLY A 101 3.42 11.17 0.87
C GLY A 101 4.91 11.05 0.47
N GLY A 102 5.22 11.09 -0.83
CA GLY A 102 6.58 11.03 -1.36
C GLY A 102 7.34 9.76 -0.96
N ASN A 103 8.66 9.90 -0.82
CA ASN A 103 9.55 8.79 -0.49
C ASN A 103 9.33 8.21 0.91
N SER A 104 8.66 8.95 1.80
CA SER A 104 8.30 8.49 3.13
C SER A 104 7.40 7.26 3.12
N ASN A 105 6.72 6.97 2.00
CA ASN A 105 5.92 5.76 1.84
C ASN A 105 6.75 4.47 1.74
N PHE A 106 8.03 4.58 1.39
CA PHE A 106 8.90 3.42 1.12
C PHE A 106 10.30 3.62 1.71
N GLY A 107 10.40 4.44 2.75
CA GLY A 107 11.66 4.73 3.44
C GLY A 107 12.09 3.59 4.38
N SER A 108 13.40 3.44 4.55
CA SER A 108 14.00 2.57 5.57
C SER A 108 13.80 3.10 7.00
N GLY A 109 13.51 4.39 7.16
CA GLY A 109 13.35 5.00 8.48
C GLY A 109 14.64 4.91 9.29
N PHE A 110 14.56 4.34 10.49
CA PHE A 110 15.73 4.06 11.34
C PHE A 110 16.43 2.73 11.03
N LEU A 111 15.92 1.92 10.09
CA LEU A 111 16.64 0.74 9.62
C LEU A 111 17.81 1.16 8.70
N PRO A 112 18.82 0.30 8.51
CA PRO A 112 19.90 0.56 7.56
C PRO A 112 19.37 0.89 6.16
N THR A 113 20.05 1.81 5.48
CA THR A 113 19.61 2.34 4.17
C THR A 113 19.57 1.29 3.06
N VAL A 114 20.22 0.13 3.24
CA VAL A 114 20.13 -1.01 2.31
C VAL A 114 18.70 -1.57 2.19
N TYR A 115 17.82 -1.30 3.15
CA TYR A 115 16.41 -1.70 3.13
C TYR A 115 15.48 -0.59 2.59
N ASN A 116 16.04 0.48 2.04
CA ASN A 116 15.24 1.56 1.46
C ASN A 116 14.62 1.12 0.13
N GLY A 117 13.37 1.49 -0.12
CA GLY A 117 12.74 1.25 -1.41
C GLY A 117 13.46 1.98 -2.54
N VAL A 118 13.74 1.28 -3.64
CA VAL A 118 14.42 1.81 -4.81
C VAL A 118 13.40 2.09 -5.93
N PRO A 119 13.13 3.36 -6.28
CA PRO A 119 12.22 3.69 -7.36
C PRO A 119 12.76 3.27 -8.71
N PHE A 120 11.98 2.46 -9.44
CA PHE A 120 12.30 2.13 -10.82
C PHE A 120 11.70 3.16 -11.77
N ARG A 121 12.44 3.46 -12.84
CA ARG A 121 12.00 4.36 -13.91
C ARG A 121 11.17 3.57 -14.91
N GLY A 122 10.13 4.19 -15.46
CA GLY A 122 9.31 3.58 -16.51
C GLY A 122 10.02 3.47 -17.87
N SER A 123 11.19 4.08 -18.02
CA SER A 123 12.06 4.03 -19.20
C SER A 123 13.51 4.20 -18.79
N GLY A 124 14.43 3.63 -19.58
CA GLY A 124 15.88 3.72 -19.43
C GLY A 124 16.56 3.42 -20.76
#